data_AF-A0A9N9NPF9-F1
#
_entry.id   AF-A0A9N9NPF9-F1
#
_cell.length_a   1.000
_cell.length_b   1.000
_cell.length_c   1.000
_cell.angle_alpha   90.00
_cell.angle_beta   90.00
_cell.angle_gamma   90.00
#
_symmetry.space_group_name_H-M   'P 1'
#
loop_
_entity.id
_entity.type
_entity.pdbx_description
1 polymer ?
#
loop_
_entity_poly.entity_id
_entity_poly.type
_entity_poly.pdbx_seq_one_letter_code
_entity_poly.pdbx_strand_id
1 'polypeptide(L)'
;MPSRTVASSSTNSHKYSKAKKHTQHHVDEFSLEFPLDDSYVDAFEKALNADPDDDSTEHIAAATDFMPIRQKIKKKRQKVPSGFEGISYHIVRFPMMLIIFIIIAFELLLYFLVRQIVNLRGERYLLREKLRRTTTYEEWVVAANELDEHFNYNEWKNEIPFGYYDFNLLQKVNRDLKNLMKGPNENALLLKNAVQNCVKNNFAGVENVRLYSQTYYGTKKLVENYYNEVTDALDFLRTTNSLSLEDKKKIFRNMHKNYGRTALCLSGGACFGYYHLGIVKALFDADVLPTVITGTSAGALIAALIGVRKDDELSQVLNPKLSSRLTACSETFTDW
;
A
#
# COMPACT_ATOMS: atom_id res chain seq x y z
N MET A 1 77.95 -39.50 -51.17
CA MET A 1 78.35 -38.08 -51.03
C MET A 1 77.22 -37.32 -50.35
N PRO A 2 77.52 -36.35 -49.47
CA PRO A 2 77.28 -36.50 -48.03
C PRO A 2 75.95 -35.91 -47.49
N SER A 3 75.56 -36.40 -46.30
CA SER A 3 74.91 -35.75 -45.12
C SER A 3 73.74 -34.76 -45.32
N ARG A 4 72.53 -34.93 -44.77
CA ARG A 4 72.06 -35.09 -43.36
C ARG A 4 72.20 -33.83 -42.49
N THR A 5 71.06 -33.32 -41.97
CA THR A 5 70.74 -32.45 -40.80
C THR A 5 69.70 -31.37 -41.19
N VAL A 6 68.42 -31.36 -40.78
CA VAL A 6 67.71 -31.30 -39.47
C VAL A 6 67.67 -29.89 -38.85
N ALA A 7 66.45 -29.33 -38.72
CA ALA A 7 65.85 -28.61 -37.56
C ALA A 7 64.62 -27.78 -38.04
N SER A 8 63.36 -28.19 -37.79
CA SER A 8 62.50 -27.88 -36.61
C SER A 8 62.20 -26.38 -36.43
N SER A 9 60.95 -25.90 -36.39
CA SER A 9 59.98 -26.08 -35.29
C SER A 9 58.65 -25.38 -35.67
N SER A 10 57.52 -26.09 -35.66
CA SER A 10 56.48 -26.19 -34.61
C SER A 10 55.33 -25.16 -34.71
N THR A 11 54.23 -25.60 -35.32
CA THR A 11 52.89 -24.99 -35.25
C THR A 11 52.12 -25.57 -34.05
N ASN A 12 51.61 -24.72 -33.17
CA ASN A 12 50.88 -25.09 -31.96
C ASN A 12 49.36 -25.15 -32.25
N SER A 13 48.74 -26.33 -32.08
CA SER A 13 47.29 -26.53 -32.16
C SER A 13 46.69 -26.65 -30.76
N HIS A 14 45.68 -25.83 -30.46
CA HIS A 14 44.93 -25.82 -29.19
C HIS A 14 44.19 -27.15 -28.93
N LYS A 15 44.35 -27.71 -27.72
CA LYS A 15 43.48 -28.75 -27.14
C LYS A 15 42.71 -28.17 -25.96
N TYR A 16 41.39 -28.28 -26.00
CA TYR A 16 40.48 -28.00 -24.88
C TYR A 16 40.52 -29.15 -23.85
N SER A 17 40.65 -28.85 -22.56
CA SER A 17 40.56 -29.85 -21.47
C SER A 17 39.19 -29.84 -20.79
N LYS A 18 38.68 -31.04 -20.47
CA LYS A 18 37.38 -31.35 -19.83
C LYS A 18 37.26 -30.83 -18.39
N ALA A 19 36.04 -30.44 -18.00
CA ALA A 19 35.65 -30.05 -16.65
C ALA A 19 35.55 -31.25 -15.66
N LYS A 20 36.01 -31.07 -14.42
CA LYS A 20 35.86 -32.01 -13.29
C LYS A 20 34.55 -31.74 -12.54
N LYS A 21 33.81 -32.81 -12.18
CA LYS A 21 32.65 -32.79 -11.27
C LYS A 21 33.14 -32.75 -9.82
N HIS A 22 32.61 -31.85 -9.00
CA HIS A 22 32.79 -31.84 -7.55
C HIS A 22 31.72 -32.70 -6.86
N THR A 23 32.16 -33.69 -6.10
CA THR A 23 31.35 -34.38 -5.07
C THR A 23 31.60 -33.69 -3.74
N GLN A 24 30.54 -33.20 -3.08
CA GLN A 24 30.60 -32.60 -1.75
C GLN A 24 30.56 -33.71 -0.69
N HIS A 25 31.63 -33.84 0.11
CA HIS A 25 31.55 -34.43 1.44
C HIS A 25 31.29 -33.30 2.43
N HIS A 26 30.15 -33.33 3.11
CA HIS A 26 29.83 -32.41 4.19
C HIS A 26 30.45 -32.98 5.47
N VAL A 27 31.46 -32.29 6.02
CA VAL A 27 31.99 -32.58 7.36
C VAL A 27 31.20 -31.72 8.35
N ASP A 28 30.82 -32.30 9.49
CA ASP A 28 30.04 -31.63 10.53
C ASP A 28 30.94 -30.69 11.36
N GLU A 29 30.64 -29.40 11.30
CA GLU A 29 31.48 -28.30 11.79
C GLU A 29 31.74 -28.37 13.30
N PHE A 30 30.85 -29.04 14.03
CA PHE A 30 30.87 -29.12 15.50
C PHE A 30 31.73 -30.27 16.06
N SER A 31 32.31 -31.12 15.20
CA SER A 31 33.23 -32.20 15.62
C SER A 31 34.71 -31.83 15.55
N LEU A 32 35.03 -30.60 15.18
CA LEU A 32 36.40 -30.11 15.08
C LEU A 32 36.89 -29.64 16.46
N GLU A 33 37.59 -30.52 17.19
CA GLU A 33 38.46 -30.08 18.28
C GLU A 33 39.68 -29.39 17.66
N PHE A 34 39.72 -28.07 17.72
CA PHE A 34 40.91 -27.31 17.36
C PHE A 34 41.91 -27.46 18.50
N PRO A 35 43.06 -28.15 18.33
CA PRO A 35 44.13 -28.08 19.31
C PRO A 35 44.63 -26.64 19.31
N LEU A 36 44.19 -25.86 20.29
CA LEU A 36 44.76 -24.54 20.57
C LEU A 36 46.17 -24.80 21.06
N ASP A 37 47.13 -24.71 20.14
CA ASP A 37 48.55 -24.74 20.47
C ASP A 37 48.86 -23.47 21.29
N ASP A 38 49.35 -23.66 22.52
CA ASP A 38 49.59 -22.58 23.50
C ASP A 38 50.50 -21.48 22.94
N SER A 39 51.28 -21.82 21.91
CA SER A 39 52.09 -20.88 21.13
C SER A 39 51.29 -19.74 20.48
N TYR A 40 50.04 -19.98 20.07
CA TYR A 40 49.17 -18.96 19.48
C TYR A 40 48.51 -18.08 20.54
N VAL A 41 48.27 -18.62 21.74
CA VAL A 41 47.70 -17.88 22.87
C VAL A 41 48.74 -16.87 23.37
N ASP A 42 50.00 -17.27 23.52
CA ASP A 42 51.11 -16.39 23.87
C ASP A 42 51.37 -15.30 22.81
N ALA A 43 51.24 -15.65 21.52
CA ALA A 43 51.37 -14.69 20.43
C ALA A 43 50.25 -13.62 20.46
N PHE A 44 49.03 -14.03 20.81
CA PHE A 44 47.89 -13.13 20.94
C PHE A 44 47.99 -12.22 22.17
N GLU A 45 48.46 -12.75 23.31
CA GLU A 45 48.73 -11.95 24.51
C GLU A 45 49.82 -10.89 24.27
N LYS A 46 50.89 -11.24 23.53
CA LYS A 46 51.91 -10.27 23.09
C LYS A 46 51.34 -9.19 22.17
N ALA A 47 50.40 -9.54 21.30
CA ALA A 47 49.76 -8.58 20.40
C ALA A 47 48.84 -7.60 21.12
N LEU A 48 48.18 -8.02 22.21
CA LEU A 48 47.34 -7.16 23.05
C LEU A 48 48.14 -6.17 23.90
N ASN A 49 49.35 -6.55 24.30
CA ASN A 49 50.22 -5.73 25.15
C ASN A 49 51.15 -4.79 24.37
N ALA A 50 51.13 -4.80 23.03
CA ALA A 50 51.90 -3.89 22.20
C ALA A 50 51.20 -2.52 22.08
N ASP A 51 51.95 -1.44 22.29
CA ASP A 51 51.45 -0.06 22.21
C ASP A 51 51.11 0.29 20.74
N PRO A 52 49.87 0.73 20.42
CA PRO A 52 49.41 0.86 19.03
C PRO A 52 50.09 1.97 18.21
N ASP A 53 50.95 2.81 18.80
CA ASP A 53 51.65 3.91 18.12
C ASP A 53 53.08 3.56 17.66
N ASP A 54 53.57 2.34 17.90
CA ASP A 54 54.87 1.87 17.40
C ASP A 54 54.70 1.17 16.03
N ASP A 55 54.90 1.95 14.96
CA ASP A 55 54.58 1.67 13.54
C ASP A 55 55.48 0.61 12.87
N SER A 56 55.54 -0.61 13.41
CA SER A 56 56.36 -1.71 12.86
C SER A 56 55.60 -2.98 12.45
N THR A 57 54.27 -3.02 12.60
CA THR A 57 53.43 -4.16 12.20
C THR A 57 52.54 -3.82 11.01
N GLU A 58 52.58 -4.66 9.97
CA GLU A 58 51.67 -4.54 8.81
C GLU A 58 50.22 -4.70 9.27
N HIS A 59 49.45 -3.62 9.25
CA HIS A 59 48.01 -3.66 9.48
C HIS A 59 47.29 -4.38 8.34
N ILE A 60 47.00 -5.66 8.54
CA ILE A 60 46.12 -6.42 7.65
C ILE A 60 44.67 -6.14 8.04
N ALA A 61 44.09 -5.11 7.45
CA ALA A 61 42.64 -4.89 7.50
C ALA A 61 41.97 -5.78 6.45
N ALA A 62 41.03 -6.63 6.87
CA ALA A 62 40.18 -7.36 5.93
C ALA A 62 39.33 -6.36 5.13
N ALA A 63 39.57 -6.30 3.81
CA ALA A 63 38.83 -5.45 2.90
C ALA A 63 37.37 -5.90 2.84
N THR A 64 36.49 -5.24 3.59
CA THR A 64 35.05 -5.42 3.43
C THR A 64 34.60 -4.57 2.23
N ASP A 65 33.97 -5.24 1.26
CA ASP A 65 33.56 -4.69 -0.05
C ASP A 65 32.52 -3.55 0.01
N PHE A 66 32.09 -3.16 1.22
CA PHE A 66 30.94 -2.27 1.45
C PHE A 66 31.27 -0.95 2.16
N MET A 67 32.53 -0.64 2.44
CA MET A 67 32.89 0.66 3.03
C MET A 67 33.49 1.61 1.98
N PRO A 68 32.92 2.80 1.71
CA PRO A 68 33.53 3.75 0.80
C PRO A 68 34.74 4.37 1.50
N ILE A 69 35.91 3.82 1.22
CA ILE A 69 37.18 4.35 1.70
C ILE A 69 37.32 5.75 1.08
N ARG A 70 37.29 6.80 1.92
CA ARG A 70 37.73 8.15 1.52
C ARG A 70 39.25 8.18 1.35
N GLN A 71 39.81 7.23 0.60
CA GLN A 71 41.20 7.31 0.17
C GLN A 71 41.22 8.38 -0.93
N LYS A 72 41.96 9.47 -0.70
CA LYS A 72 42.29 10.39 -1.79
C LYS A 72 43.24 9.67 -2.73
N ILE A 73 42.69 8.84 -3.61
CA ILE A 73 43.42 8.29 -4.74
C ILE A 73 43.81 9.51 -5.57
N LYS A 74 45.10 9.88 -5.58
CA LYS A 74 45.66 10.74 -6.61
C LYS A 74 45.56 9.97 -7.91
N LYS A 75 44.38 10.00 -8.55
CA LYS A 75 44.21 9.50 -9.91
C LYS A 75 45.20 10.27 -10.76
N LYS A 76 46.34 9.66 -11.11
CA LYS A 76 47.12 10.11 -12.26
C LYS A 76 46.15 10.00 -13.42
N ARG A 77 45.56 11.14 -13.82
CA ARG A 77 44.78 11.21 -15.05
C ARG A 77 45.71 10.68 -16.13
N GLN A 78 45.43 9.48 -16.63
CA GLN A 78 45.99 9.08 -17.91
C GLN A 78 45.64 10.24 -18.85
N LYS A 79 46.66 10.96 -19.34
CA LYS A 79 46.49 11.84 -20.47
C LYS A 79 46.21 10.93 -21.64
N VAL A 80 44.95 10.52 -21.79
CA VAL A 80 44.44 10.03 -23.06
C VAL A 80 44.83 11.13 -24.04
N PRO A 81 45.57 10.82 -25.13
CA PRO A 81 45.85 11.84 -26.13
C PRO A 81 44.50 12.42 -26.50
N SER A 82 44.32 13.74 -26.31
CA SER A 82 43.14 14.41 -26.82
C SER A 82 43.21 14.24 -28.33
N GLY A 83 42.55 13.19 -28.84
CA GLY A 83 42.11 13.21 -30.22
C GLY A 83 41.51 14.57 -30.41
N PHE A 84 42.04 15.32 -31.38
CA PHE A 84 41.73 16.72 -31.60
C PHE A 84 40.21 16.80 -31.83
N GLU A 85 39.42 16.94 -30.77
CA GLU A 85 38.03 17.37 -30.83
C GLU A 85 38.14 18.85 -31.20
N GLY A 86 38.39 19.09 -32.49
CA GLY A 86 38.43 20.42 -33.04
C GLY A 86 37.12 21.13 -32.70
N ILE A 87 37.13 22.46 -32.74
CA ILE A 87 35.94 23.28 -32.51
C ILE A 87 34.76 22.79 -33.39
N SER A 88 35.07 22.20 -34.56
CA SER A 88 34.13 21.48 -35.44
C SER A 88 33.27 20.41 -34.73
N TYR A 89 33.84 19.63 -33.80
CA TYR A 89 33.11 18.60 -33.06
C TYR A 89 32.01 19.22 -32.19
N HIS A 90 32.33 20.28 -31.44
CA HIS A 90 31.34 21.00 -30.62
C HIS A 90 30.34 21.79 -31.48
N ILE A 91 30.79 22.38 -32.59
CA ILE A 91 29.92 23.08 -33.56
C ILE A 91 28.88 22.14 -34.17
N VAL A 92 29.20 20.87 -34.42
CA VAL A 92 28.24 19.92 -35.02
C VAL A 92 27.41 19.20 -33.95
N ARG A 93 28.03 18.79 -32.84
CA ARG A 93 27.38 17.97 -31.81
C ARG A 93 26.25 18.69 -31.10
N PHE A 94 26.46 19.94 -30.65
CA PHE A 94 25.44 20.64 -29.86
C PHE A 94 24.19 20.99 -30.69
N PRO A 95 24.29 21.48 -31.93
CA PRO A 95 23.12 21.66 -32.79
C PRO A 95 22.42 20.34 -33.12
N MET A 96 23.16 19.25 -33.41
CA MET A 96 22.54 17.94 -33.65
C MET A 96 21.78 17.41 -32.43
N MET A 97 22.37 17.52 -31.22
CA MET A 97 21.70 17.15 -29.98
C MET A 97 20.46 18.02 -29.71
N LEU A 98 20.54 19.32 -30.01
CA LEU A 98 19.43 20.25 -29.86
C LEU A 98 18.29 19.94 -30.84
N ILE A 99 18.61 19.60 -32.10
CA ILE A 99 17.61 19.16 -33.10
C ILE A 99 16.93 17.86 -32.63
N ILE A 100 17.69 16.87 -32.18
CA ILE A 100 17.12 15.61 -31.66
C ILE A 100 16.23 15.89 -30.45
N PHE A 101 16.67 16.75 -29.53
CA PHE A 101 15.88 17.10 -28.35
C PHE A 101 14.59 17.86 -28.72
N ILE A 102 14.64 18.76 -29.72
CA ILE A 102 13.45 19.43 -30.26
C ILE A 102 12.48 18.42 -30.87
N ILE A 103 12.98 17.44 -31.64
CA ILE A 103 12.14 16.40 -32.25
C ILE A 103 11.48 15.56 -31.15
N ILE A 104 12.23 15.09 -30.16
CA ILE A 104 11.68 14.32 -29.03
C ILE A 104 10.66 15.16 -28.25
N ALA A 105 10.97 16.43 -27.97
CA ALA A 105 10.05 17.34 -27.27
C ALA A 105 8.77 17.57 -28.07
N PHE A 106 8.87 17.70 -29.40
CA PHE A 106 7.74 17.84 -30.30
C PHE A 106 6.88 16.58 -30.33
N GLU A 107 7.49 15.39 -30.43
CA GLU A 107 6.77 14.11 -30.38
C GLU A 107 6.06 13.91 -29.04
N LEU A 108 6.72 14.24 -27.92
CA LEU A 108 6.11 14.18 -26.58
C LEU A 108 4.96 15.17 -26.44
N LEU A 109 5.10 16.40 -26.97
CA LEU A 109 4.05 17.40 -26.99
C LEU A 109 2.86 16.90 -27.81
N LEU A 110 3.09 16.37 -29.01
CA LEU A 110 2.05 15.84 -29.87
C LEU A 110 1.34 14.65 -29.22
N TYR A 111 2.08 13.71 -28.63
CA TYR A 111 1.52 12.60 -27.86
C TYR A 111 0.66 13.09 -26.69
N PHE A 112 1.15 14.07 -25.92
CA PHE A 112 0.40 14.68 -24.83
C PHE A 112 -0.88 15.33 -25.33
N LEU A 113 -0.83 16.12 -26.41
CA LEU A 113 -2.00 16.77 -27.00
C LEU A 113 -3.04 15.75 -27.48
N VAL A 114 -2.62 14.72 -28.22
CA VAL A 114 -3.51 13.64 -28.67
C VAL A 114 -4.16 12.96 -27.47
N ARG A 115 -3.38 12.64 -26.43
CA ARG A 115 -3.90 12.01 -25.21
C ARG A 115 -4.87 12.92 -24.46
N GLN A 116 -4.64 14.22 -24.40
CA GLN A 116 -5.58 15.17 -23.80
C GLN A 116 -6.87 15.28 -24.62
N ILE A 117 -6.80 15.33 -25.95
CA ILE A 117 -7.99 15.37 -26.81
C ILE A 117 -8.83 14.12 -26.61
N VAL A 118 -8.21 12.93 -26.61
CA VAL A 118 -8.90 11.66 -26.34
C VAL A 118 -9.48 11.64 -24.92
N ASN A 119 -8.73 12.12 -23.93
CA ASN A 119 -9.18 12.19 -22.55
C ASN A 119 -10.34 13.17 -22.33
N LEU A 120 -10.49 14.21 -23.16
CA LEU A 120 -11.54 15.22 -23.05
C LEU A 120 -12.78 14.88 -23.90
N ARG A 121 -12.61 14.13 -25.00
CA ARG A 121 -13.71 13.81 -25.93
C ARG A 121 -14.28 12.40 -25.75
N GLY A 122 -13.67 11.57 -24.92
CA GLY A 122 -14.13 10.19 -24.70
C GLY A 122 -15.42 10.11 -23.88
N GLU A 123 -16.20 9.06 -24.10
CA GLU A 123 -17.37 8.71 -23.27
C GLU A 123 -17.02 8.65 -21.77
N ARG A 124 -15.82 8.13 -21.45
CA ARG A 124 -15.23 8.12 -20.10
C ARG A 124 -15.18 9.50 -19.45
N TYR A 125 -14.92 10.55 -20.23
CA TYR A 125 -14.90 11.93 -19.72
C TYR A 125 -16.31 12.37 -19.38
N LEU A 126 -17.26 12.17 -20.29
CA LEU A 126 -18.66 12.56 -20.11
C LEU A 126 -19.28 11.87 -18.89
N LEU A 127 -19.01 10.58 -18.67
CA LEU A 127 -19.49 9.84 -17.49
C LEU A 127 -18.87 10.36 -16.19
N ARG A 128 -17.57 10.66 -16.18
CA ARG A 128 -16.91 11.26 -15.00
C ARG A 128 -17.38 12.69 -14.75
N GLU A 129 -17.63 13.44 -15.80
CA GLU A 129 -18.18 14.79 -15.71
C GLU A 129 -19.61 14.76 -15.17
N LYS A 130 -20.45 13.83 -15.64
CA LYS A 130 -21.79 13.56 -15.08
C LYS A 130 -21.70 13.29 -13.59
N LEU A 131 -20.84 12.36 -13.16
CA LEU A 131 -20.59 12.04 -11.74
C LEU A 131 -20.15 13.27 -10.92
N ARG A 132 -19.32 14.15 -11.48
CA ARG A 132 -18.82 15.36 -10.78
C ARG A 132 -19.85 16.48 -10.69
N ARG A 133 -20.82 16.51 -11.62
CA ARG A 133 -21.86 17.54 -11.69
C ARG A 133 -23.07 17.22 -10.80
N THR A 134 -23.22 15.99 -10.32
CA THR A 134 -24.34 15.63 -9.44
C THR A 134 -24.25 16.37 -8.12
N THR A 135 -25.40 16.81 -7.63
CA THR A 135 -25.51 17.56 -6.37
C THR A 135 -26.10 16.75 -5.23
N THR A 136 -26.77 15.63 -5.54
CA THR A 136 -27.37 14.73 -4.56
C THR A 136 -26.66 13.38 -4.55
N TYR A 137 -26.69 12.71 -3.40
CA TYR A 137 -26.12 11.37 -3.25
C TYR A 137 -26.80 10.34 -4.15
N GLU A 138 -28.13 10.38 -4.24
CA GLU A 138 -28.91 9.45 -5.08
C GLU A 138 -28.54 9.54 -6.56
N GLU A 139 -28.44 10.76 -7.10
CA GLU A 139 -27.97 10.99 -8.47
C GLU A 139 -26.51 10.55 -8.66
N TRP A 140 -25.67 10.80 -7.65
CA TRP A 140 -24.27 10.36 -7.67
C TRP A 140 -24.17 8.83 -7.73
N VAL A 141 -25.00 8.10 -6.99
CA VAL A 141 -25.05 6.62 -7.02
C VAL A 141 -25.45 6.11 -8.41
N VAL A 142 -26.45 6.74 -9.05
CA VAL A 142 -26.84 6.38 -10.43
C VAL A 142 -25.68 6.59 -11.40
N ALA A 143 -25.04 7.77 -11.36
CA ALA A 143 -23.89 8.07 -12.21
C ALA A 143 -22.67 7.16 -11.92
N ALA A 144 -22.44 6.78 -10.66
CA ALA A 144 -21.39 5.86 -10.27
C ALA A 144 -21.62 4.46 -10.83
N ASN A 145 -22.87 3.97 -10.79
CA ASN A 145 -23.22 2.67 -11.35
C ASN A 145 -23.10 2.63 -12.88
N GLU A 146 -23.52 3.68 -13.59
CA GLU A 146 -23.32 3.80 -15.04
C GLU A 146 -21.82 3.74 -15.40
N LEU A 147 -20.98 4.36 -14.57
CA LEU A 147 -19.55 4.39 -14.77
C LEU A 147 -18.92 3.02 -14.47
N ASP A 148 -19.35 2.35 -13.41
CA ASP A 148 -18.97 0.96 -13.10
C ASP A 148 -19.39 -0.01 -14.23
N GLU A 149 -20.54 0.21 -14.86
CA GLU A 149 -21.01 -0.56 -16.01
C GLU A 149 -20.12 -0.31 -17.24
N HIS A 150 -19.80 0.94 -17.57
CA HIS A 150 -18.93 1.28 -18.70
C HIS A 150 -17.51 0.69 -18.57
N PHE A 151 -16.97 0.58 -17.36
CA PHE A 151 -15.66 -0.04 -17.12
C PHE A 151 -15.73 -1.55 -16.86
N ASN A 152 -16.90 -2.19 -16.99
CA ASN A 152 -17.15 -3.61 -16.69
C ASN A 152 -16.77 -4.02 -15.25
N TYR A 153 -16.79 -3.09 -14.31
CA TYR A 153 -16.49 -3.38 -12.91
C TYR A 153 -17.56 -4.24 -12.24
N ASN A 154 -18.77 -4.30 -12.80
CA ASN A 154 -19.81 -5.22 -12.35
C ASN A 154 -19.39 -6.70 -12.48
N GLU A 155 -18.56 -7.05 -13.46
CA GLU A 155 -18.00 -8.41 -13.57
C GLU A 155 -17.08 -8.70 -12.38
N TRP A 156 -16.23 -7.74 -12.02
CA TRP A 156 -15.39 -7.85 -10.82
C TRP A 156 -16.24 -7.96 -9.55
N LYS A 157 -17.37 -7.24 -9.42
CA LYS A 157 -18.27 -7.40 -8.25
C LYS A 157 -18.84 -8.81 -8.12
N ASN A 158 -19.08 -9.49 -9.26
CA ASN A 158 -19.59 -10.87 -9.32
C ASN A 158 -18.48 -11.92 -9.11
N GLU A 159 -17.25 -11.61 -9.48
CA GLU A 159 -16.10 -12.50 -9.29
C GLU A 159 -15.83 -12.70 -7.80
N ILE A 160 -16.01 -13.94 -7.33
CA ILE A 160 -15.77 -14.34 -5.95
C ILE A 160 -14.29 -14.22 -5.54
N PRO A 161 -13.33 -14.88 -6.23
CA PRO A 161 -11.96 -14.95 -5.73
C PRO A 161 -11.29 -13.58 -5.70
N PHE A 162 -10.67 -13.25 -4.57
CA PHE A 162 -9.82 -12.07 -4.42
C PHE A 162 -8.88 -12.27 -3.23
N GLY A 163 -7.60 -11.89 -3.37
CA GLY A 163 -6.57 -12.21 -2.38
C GLY A 163 -6.63 -11.43 -1.06
N TYR A 164 -7.58 -10.49 -0.92
CA TYR A 164 -7.63 -9.58 0.24
C TYR A 164 -8.71 -9.92 1.28
N TYR A 165 -9.49 -10.99 1.05
CA TYR A 165 -10.47 -11.52 1.99
C TYR A 165 -10.62 -13.04 1.83
N ASP A 166 -11.01 -13.73 2.89
CA ASP A 166 -11.26 -15.18 2.85
C ASP A 166 -12.67 -15.46 2.31
N PHE A 167 -12.76 -15.55 0.98
CA PHE A 167 -14.00 -15.79 0.28
C PHE A 167 -14.60 -17.19 0.56
N ASN A 168 -13.77 -18.19 0.86
CA ASN A 168 -14.25 -19.55 1.15
C ASN A 168 -14.97 -19.59 2.50
N LEU A 169 -14.38 -18.95 3.52
CA LEU A 169 -15.01 -18.79 4.82
C LEU A 169 -16.30 -17.99 4.70
N LEU A 170 -16.28 -16.88 3.95
CA LEU A 170 -17.45 -16.01 3.82
C LEU A 170 -18.62 -16.70 3.11
N GLN A 171 -18.36 -17.48 2.05
CA GLN A 171 -19.39 -18.29 1.40
C GLN A 171 -20.00 -19.32 2.35
N LYS A 172 -19.16 -20.01 3.12
CA LYS A 172 -19.62 -21.00 4.09
C LYS A 172 -20.51 -20.34 5.14
N VAL A 173 -20.08 -19.22 5.72
CA VAL A 173 -20.84 -18.47 6.72
C VAL A 173 -22.17 -17.99 6.15
N ASN A 174 -22.20 -17.40 4.95
CA ASN A 174 -23.44 -16.93 4.33
C ASN A 174 -24.43 -18.08 4.12
N ARG A 175 -23.96 -19.23 3.64
CA ARG A 175 -24.80 -20.42 3.47
C ARG A 175 -25.31 -20.94 4.81
N ASP A 176 -24.44 -21.00 5.82
CA ASP A 176 -24.78 -21.53 7.14
C ASP A 176 -25.80 -20.62 7.84
N LEU A 177 -25.60 -19.30 7.83
CA LEU A 177 -26.57 -18.33 8.38
C LEU A 177 -27.93 -18.46 7.69
N LYS A 178 -27.95 -18.47 6.35
CA LYS A 178 -29.18 -18.60 5.56
C LYS A 178 -29.94 -19.89 5.86
N ASN A 179 -29.24 -21.01 6.00
CA ASN A 179 -29.85 -22.30 6.30
C ASN A 179 -30.37 -22.36 7.75
N LEU A 180 -29.62 -21.81 8.70
CA LEU A 180 -30.00 -21.78 10.10
C LEU A 180 -31.24 -20.92 10.34
N MET A 181 -31.41 -19.80 9.64
CA MET A 181 -32.62 -18.97 9.70
C MET A 181 -33.86 -19.65 9.14
N LYS A 182 -33.72 -20.54 8.13
CA LYS A 182 -34.85 -21.23 7.48
C LYS A 182 -35.29 -22.51 8.17
N GLY A 183 -34.47 -23.06 9.06
CA GLY A 183 -34.79 -24.32 9.73
C GLY A 183 -35.67 -24.17 10.98
N PRO A 184 -36.09 -25.29 11.59
CA PRO A 184 -36.97 -25.29 12.76
C PRO A 184 -36.33 -24.61 13.98
N ASN A 185 -37.15 -24.12 14.91
CA ASN A 185 -36.80 -23.29 16.08
C ASN A 185 -35.62 -23.78 16.95
N GLU A 186 -35.22 -25.06 16.88
CA GLU A 186 -34.00 -25.58 17.53
C GLU A 186 -32.70 -24.99 16.94
N ASN A 187 -32.75 -24.47 15.72
CA ASN A 187 -31.62 -23.79 15.08
C ASN A 187 -31.30 -22.43 15.69
N ALA A 188 -32.17 -21.84 16.53
CA ALA A 188 -31.92 -20.52 17.11
C ALA A 188 -30.65 -20.49 18.01
N LEU A 189 -30.35 -21.59 18.71
CA LEU A 189 -29.15 -21.69 19.53
C LEU A 189 -27.88 -21.85 18.68
N LEU A 190 -27.97 -22.61 17.59
CA LEU A 190 -26.86 -22.75 16.63
C LEU A 190 -26.61 -21.45 15.87
N LEU A 191 -27.68 -20.77 15.46
CA LEU A 191 -27.63 -19.45 14.83
C LEU A 191 -26.97 -18.43 15.76
N LYS A 192 -27.35 -18.41 17.05
CA LYS A 192 -26.69 -17.60 18.08
C LYS A 192 -25.17 -17.81 18.07
N ASN A 193 -24.73 -19.07 18.09
CA ASN A 193 -23.29 -19.40 18.11
C ASN A 193 -22.60 -18.99 16.81
N ALA A 194 -23.25 -19.20 15.65
CA ALA A 194 -22.72 -18.80 14.35
C ALA A 194 -22.56 -17.27 14.24
N VAL A 195 -23.59 -16.52 14.61
CA VAL A 195 -23.58 -15.05 14.58
C VAL A 195 -22.54 -14.49 15.55
N GLN A 196 -22.43 -15.04 16.76
CA GLN A 196 -21.41 -14.59 17.71
C GLN A 196 -19.97 -14.81 17.20
N ASN A 197 -19.76 -15.81 16.35
CA ASN A 197 -18.45 -16.09 15.75
C ASN A 197 -18.14 -15.20 14.54
N CYS A 198 -19.15 -14.83 13.76
CA CYS A 198 -18.97 -14.00 12.57
C CYS A 198 -18.98 -12.50 12.86
N VAL A 199 -19.72 -12.03 13.87
CA VAL A 199 -19.80 -10.61 14.24
C VAL A 199 -18.56 -10.21 15.04
N LYS A 200 -17.49 -9.89 14.30
CA LYS A 200 -16.19 -9.44 14.80
C LYS A 200 -15.64 -8.36 13.87
N ASN A 201 -14.80 -7.48 14.42
CA ASN A 201 -14.07 -6.49 13.61
C ASN A 201 -13.27 -7.19 12.50
N ASN A 202 -13.42 -6.71 11.26
CA ASN A 202 -12.73 -7.18 10.08
C ASN A 202 -12.78 -8.71 9.88
N PHE A 203 -13.95 -9.30 10.16
CA PHE A 203 -14.18 -10.73 9.96
C PHE A 203 -13.86 -11.15 8.52
N ALA A 204 -13.07 -12.20 8.33
CA ALA A 204 -12.63 -12.69 7.02
C ALA A 204 -11.95 -11.64 6.10
N GLY A 205 -11.52 -10.48 6.62
CA GLY A 205 -10.89 -9.43 5.81
C GLY A 205 -11.86 -8.53 5.03
N VAL A 206 -13.16 -8.52 5.38
CA VAL A 206 -14.19 -7.75 4.65
C VAL A 206 -14.01 -6.23 4.73
N GLU A 207 -13.23 -5.71 5.67
CA GLU A 207 -12.98 -4.26 5.85
C GLU A 207 -11.73 -3.77 5.10
N ASN A 208 -11.11 -4.62 4.26
CA ASN A 208 -9.92 -4.24 3.53
C ASN A 208 -10.20 -3.12 2.52
N VAL A 209 -9.48 -1.99 2.64
CA VAL A 209 -9.60 -0.80 1.78
C VAL A 209 -9.51 -1.15 0.29
N ARG A 210 -8.72 -2.16 -0.08
CA ARG A 210 -8.55 -2.57 -1.49
C ARG A 210 -9.81 -3.16 -2.12
N LEU A 211 -10.76 -3.65 -1.33
CA LEU A 211 -12.07 -4.08 -1.84
C LEU A 211 -12.90 -2.88 -2.29
N TYR A 212 -12.93 -1.83 -1.46
CA TYR A 212 -13.74 -0.63 -1.68
C TYR A 212 -13.10 0.39 -2.64
N SER A 213 -11.88 0.13 -3.13
CA SER A 213 -11.16 1.04 -4.03
C SER A 213 -11.25 0.63 -5.51
N GLN A 214 -11.89 -0.50 -5.84
CA GLN A 214 -11.95 -1.03 -7.21
C GLN A 214 -13.13 -0.49 -8.01
N THR A 215 -14.21 -0.14 -7.32
CA THR A 215 -15.48 0.28 -7.92
C THR A 215 -15.91 1.63 -7.36
N TYR A 216 -16.68 2.38 -8.13
CA TYR A 216 -17.16 3.70 -7.70
C TYR A 216 -18.28 3.55 -6.67
N TYR A 217 -19.14 2.53 -6.81
CA TYR A 217 -20.20 2.25 -5.85
C TYR A 217 -20.26 0.77 -5.46
N GLY A 218 -20.43 0.49 -4.17
CA GLY A 218 -20.49 -0.87 -3.64
C GLY A 218 -19.14 -1.60 -3.66
N THR A 219 -19.18 -2.91 -3.47
CA THR A 219 -17.99 -3.77 -3.43
C THR A 219 -18.31 -5.15 -4.03
N LYS A 220 -17.55 -6.19 -3.66
CA LYS A 220 -17.87 -7.58 -3.98
C LYS A 220 -19.26 -7.96 -3.45
N LYS A 221 -20.11 -8.53 -4.30
CA LYS A 221 -21.46 -8.97 -3.92
C LYS A 221 -21.47 -9.99 -2.79
N LEU A 222 -20.41 -10.81 -2.67
CA LEU A 222 -20.28 -11.77 -1.58
C LEU A 222 -20.19 -11.08 -0.21
N VAL A 223 -19.50 -9.93 -0.15
CA VAL A 223 -19.37 -9.12 1.06
C VAL A 223 -20.68 -8.42 1.40
N GLU A 224 -21.35 -7.85 0.40
CA GLU A 224 -22.68 -7.24 0.58
C GLU A 224 -23.71 -8.27 1.08
N ASN A 225 -23.73 -9.46 0.48
CA ASN A 225 -24.58 -10.57 0.93
C ASN A 225 -24.27 -10.99 2.37
N TYR A 226 -23.00 -10.97 2.78
CA TYR A 226 -22.64 -11.28 4.16
C TYR A 226 -23.25 -10.28 5.15
N TYR A 227 -23.15 -8.97 4.87
CA TYR A 227 -23.77 -7.96 5.73
C TYR A 227 -25.29 -8.09 5.78
N ASN A 228 -25.94 -8.38 4.65
CA ASN A 228 -27.39 -8.62 4.60
C ASN A 228 -27.79 -9.84 5.44
N GLU A 229 -27.14 -10.99 5.25
CA GLU A 229 -27.47 -12.23 5.97
C GLU A 229 -27.16 -12.11 7.48
N VAL A 230 -26.12 -11.35 7.88
CA VAL A 230 -25.85 -11.04 9.29
C VAL A 230 -26.93 -10.14 9.88
N THR A 231 -27.37 -9.12 9.15
CA THR A 231 -28.43 -8.19 9.61
C THR A 231 -29.74 -8.94 9.80
N ASP A 232 -30.13 -9.75 8.81
CA ASP A 232 -31.32 -10.59 8.87
C ASP A 232 -31.25 -11.59 10.04
N ALA A 233 -30.08 -12.20 10.26
CA ALA A 233 -29.87 -13.12 11.39
C ALA A 233 -29.96 -12.41 12.75
N LEU A 234 -29.46 -11.18 12.86
CA LEU A 234 -29.58 -10.37 14.08
C LEU A 234 -31.05 -10.01 14.36
N ASP A 235 -31.80 -9.64 13.34
CA ASP A 235 -33.24 -9.35 13.47
C ASP A 235 -34.06 -10.59 13.82
N PHE A 236 -33.71 -11.74 13.25
CA PHE A 236 -34.30 -13.02 13.61
C PHE A 236 -34.03 -13.35 15.09
N LEU A 237 -32.78 -13.23 15.56
CA LEU A 237 -32.43 -13.48 16.97
C LEU A 237 -33.11 -12.49 17.93
N ARG A 238 -33.35 -11.25 17.49
CA ARG A 238 -34.09 -10.24 18.26
C ARG A 238 -35.55 -10.67 18.46
N THR A 239 -36.23 -11.11 17.41
CA THR A 239 -37.67 -11.42 17.41
C THR A 239 -38.02 -12.83 17.90
N THR A 240 -37.09 -13.78 17.81
CA THR A 240 -37.30 -15.20 18.16
C THR A 240 -37.72 -15.41 19.62
N ASN A 241 -38.78 -16.18 19.88
CA ASN A 241 -39.24 -16.48 21.24
C ASN A 241 -38.49 -17.66 21.91
N SER A 242 -37.66 -18.38 21.16
CA SER A 242 -36.91 -19.57 21.64
C SER A 242 -35.75 -19.24 22.58
N LEU A 243 -35.39 -17.96 22.75
CA LEU A 243 -34.29 -17.52 23.61
C LEU A 243 -34.82 -16.65 24.75
N SER A 244 -34.30 -16.88 25.95
CA SER A 244 -34.60 -16.05 27.11
C SER A 244 -34.16 -14.59 26.88
N LEU A 245 -34.83 -13.64 27.53
CA LEU A 245 -34.48 -12.22 27.44
C LEU A 245 -33.04 -11.96 27.95
N GLU A 246 -32.62 -12.70 28.99
CA GLU A 246 -31.28 -12.60 29.55
C GLU A 246 -30.20 -13.07 28.57
N ASP A 247 -30.45 -14.19 27.90
CA ASP A 247 -29.56 -14.69 26.85
C ASP A 247 -29.43 -13.69 25.71
N LYS A 248 -30.56 -13.15 25.22
CA LYS A 248 -30.55 -12.12 24.17
C LYS A 248 -29.67 -10.94 24.57
N LYS A 249 -29.91 -10.37 25.76
CA LYS A 249 -29.10 -9.24 26.27
C LYS A 249 -27.61 -9.58 26.33
N LYS A 250 -27.25 -10.78 26.82
CA LYS A 250 -25.86 -11.23 26.90
C LYS A 250 -25.21 -11.34 25.52
N ILE A 251 -25.94 -11.90 24.54
CA ILE A 251 -25.47 -12.06 23.16
C ILE A 251 -25.22 -10.69 22.52
N PHE A 252 -26.22 -9.80 22.52
CA PHE A 252 -26.06 -8.46 21.93
C PHE A 252 -24.96 -7.65 22.60
N ARG A 253 -24.81 -7.76 23.93
CA ARG A 253 -23.70 -7.12 24.65
C ARG A 253 -22.34 -7.66 24.23
N ASN A 254 -22.22 -8.98 24.05
CA ASN A 254 -20.98 -9.61 23.61
C ASN A 254 -20.65 -9.28 22.15
N MET A 255 -21.65 -9.32 21.26
CA MET A 255 -21.48 -8.97 19.85
C MET A 255 -21.08 -7.50 19.69
N HIS A 256 -21.72 -6.60 20.44
CA HIS A 256 -21.34 -5.18 20.44
C HIS A 256 -19.88 -4.97 20.89
N LYS A 257 -19.43 -5.71 21.90
CA LYS A 257 -18.02 -5.68 22.33
C LYS A 257 -17.05 -6.25 21.28
N ASN A 258 -17.43 -7.33 20.61
CA ASN A 258 -16.58 -8.02 19.63
C ASN A 258 -16.48 -7.27 18.29
N TYR A 259 -17.59 -6.67 17.85
CA TYR A 259 -17.62 -5.85 16.64
C TYR A 259 -16.89 -4.52 16.87
N GLY A 260 -17.01 -3.99 18.09
CA GLY A 260 -16.40 -2.72 18.47
C GLY A 260 -17.27 -1.53 18.11
N ARG A 261 -16.68 -0.34 18.22
CA ARG A 261 -17.33 0.94 17.91
C ARG A 261 -16.46 1.67 16.91
N THR A 262 -17.08 2.11 15.82
CA THR A 262 -16.43 3.02 14.86
C THR A 262 -16.19 4.36 15.53
N ALA A 263 -15.02 4.94 15.27
CA ALA A 263 -14.66 6.29 15.70
C ALA A 263 -14.35 7.16 14.47
N LEU A 264 -14.84 8.39 14.48
CA LEU A 264 -14.49 9.40 13.49
C LEU A 264 -13.26 10.18 13.99
N CYS A 265 -12.14 10.07 13.29
CA CYS A 265 -10.89 10.73 13.65
C CYS A 265 -10.60 11.89 12.70
N LEU A 266 -10.79 13.12 13.17
CA LEU A 266 -10.58 14.35 12.40
C LEU A 266 -9.16 14.87 12.61
N SER A 267 -8.28 14.68 11.62
CA SER A 267 -6.90 15.17 11.68
C SER A 267 -6.81 16.70 11.57
N GLY A 268 -5.74 17.28 12.11
CA GLY A 268 -5.39 18.67 11.85
C GLY A 268 -4.97 18.90 10.39
N GLY A 269 -5.18 20.12 9.88
CA GLY A 269 -4.83 20.48 8.51
C GLY A 269 -4.91 21.98 8.20
N ALA A 270 -4.81 22.84 9.22
CA ALA A 270 -5.06 24.28 9.11
C ALA A 270 -6.37 24.56 8.36
N CYS A 271 -6.34 25.36 7.29
CA CYS A 271 -7.52 25.70 6.48
C CYS A 271 -8.17 24.49 5.79
N PHE A 272 -7.45 23.38 5.57
CA PHE A 272 -8.04 22.15 5.04
C PHE A 272 -8.96 21.45 6.07
N GLY A 273 -8.92 21.85 7.33
CA GLY A 273 -9.85 21.37 8.35
C GLY A 273 -11.31 21.60 7.98
N TYR A 274 -11.63 22.59 7.15
CA TYR A 274 -13.01 22.86 6.71
C TYR A 274 -13.64 21.71 5.93
N TYR A 275 -12.84 20.86 5.26
CA TYR A 275 -13.36 19.69 4.57
C TYR A 275 -14.03 18.69 5.53
N HIS A 276 -13.59 18.64 6.79
CA HIS A 276 -14.21 17.78 7.80
C HIS A 276 -15.68 18.13 8.04
N LEU A 277 -16.11 19.38 7.85
CA LEU A 277 -17.52 19.77 7.95
C LEU A 277 -18.37 19.07 6.88
N GLY A 278 -17.84 18.92 5.66
CA GLY A 278 -18.51 18.20 4.58
C GLY A 278 -18.63 16.71 4.87
N ILE A 279 -17.57 16.09 5.41
CA ILE A 279 -17.57 14.68 5.82
C ILE A 279 -18.60 14.45 6.93
N VAL A 280 -18.58 15.31 7.95
CA VAL A 280 -19.52 15.23 9.08
C VAL A 280 -20.96 15.42 8.59
N LYS A 281 -21.21 16.41 7.72
CA LYS A 281 -22.53 16.63 7.13
C LYS A 281 -23.01 15.42 6.36
N ALA A 282 -22.16 14.81 5.52
CA ALA A 282 -22.52 13.62 4.77
C ALA A 282 -22.86 12.43 5.68
N LEU A 283 -22.06 12.20 6.73
CA LEU A 283 -22.32 11.14 7.70
C LEU A 283 -23.57 11.39 8.54
N PHE A 284 -23.83 12.66 8.89
CA PHE A 284 -25.02 13.08 9.63
C PHE A 284 -26.29 12.93 8.79
N ASP A 285 -26.27 13.38 7.54
CA ASP A 285 -27.43 13.27 6.62
C ASP A 285 -27.77 11.81 6.30
N ALA A 286 -26.78 10.91 6.33
CA ALA A 286 -26.95 9.48 6.16
C ALA A 286 -27.26 8.73 7.47
N ASP A 287 -27.44 9.42 8.60
CA ASP A 287 -27.71 8.85 9.94
C ASP A 287 -26.68 7.79 10.39
N VAL A 288 -25.43 7.98 10.00
CA VAL A 288 -24.30 7.06 10.29
C VAL A 288 -23.13 7.76 10.97
N LEU A 289 -23.36 8.94 11.55
CA LEU A 289 -22.34 9.69 12.27
C LEU A 289 -21.86 8.91 13.52
N PRO A 290 -20.56 8.57 13.62
CA PRO A 290 -20.07 7.80 14.76
C PRO A 290 -20.21 8.55 16.09
N THR A 291 -20.61 7.82 17.13
CA THR A 291 -20.74 8.36 18.50
C THR A 291 -19.42 8.72 19.17
N VAL A 292 -18.31 8.15 18.69
CA VAL A 292 -16.96 8.45 19.19
C VAL A 292 -16.29 9.35 18.16
N ILE A 293 -16.05 10.60 18.52
CA ILE A 293 -15.41 11.58 17.64
C ILE A 293 -14.14 12.06 18.33
N THR A 294 -13.03 12.00 17.61
CA THR A 294 -11.73 12.53 18.05
C THR A 294 -11.26 13.57 17.05
N GLY A 295 -10.51 14.56 17.52
CA GLY A 295 -10.01 15.60 16.65
C GLY A 295 -8.69 16.18 17.14
N THR A 296 -7.87 16.66 16.20
CA THR A 296 -6.62 17.39 16.49
C THR A 296 -6.62 18.75 15.79
N SER A 297 -6.19 19.82 16.47
CA SER A 297 -6.16 21.20 15.94
C SER A 297 -7.51 21.61 15.30
N ALA A 298 -7.56 21.96 14.01
CA ALA A 298 -8.80 22.29 13.29
C ALA A 298 -9.86 21.17 13.38
N GLY A 299 -9.45 19.90 13.35
CA GLY A 299 -10.36 18.77 13.56
C GLY A 299 -10.92 18.70 14.99
N ALA A 300 -10.17 19.17 16.00
CA ALA A 300 -10.65 19.23 17.38
C ALA A 300 -11.74 20.30 17.55
N LEU A 301 -11.62 21.44 16.87
CA LEU A 301 -12.67 22.48 16.87
C LEU A 301 -13.97 21.94 16.28
N ILE A 302 -13.89 21.16 15.20
CA ILE A 302 -15.05 20.56 14.54
C ILE A 302 -15.63 19.43 15.40
N ALA A 303 -14.79 18.59 15.99
CA ALA A 303 -15.22 17.58 16.94
C ALA A 303 -15.96 18.21 18.15
N ALA A 304 -15.44 19.32 18.69
CA ALA A 304 -16.08 20.07 19.76
C ALA A 304 -17.40 20.71 19.30
N LEU A 305 -17.45 21.26 18.08
CA LEU A 305 -18.67 21.83 17.50
C LEU A 305 -19.82 20.79 17.48
N ILE A 306 -19.49 19.55 17.11
CA ILE A 306 -20.44 18.45 17.05
C ILE A 306 -20.80 17.97 18.46
N GLY A 307 -19.79 17.75 19.32
CA GLY A 307 -19.99 17.15 20.63
C GLY A 307 -20.77 17.99 21.65
N VAL A 308 -20.93 19.30 21.42
CA VAL A 308 -21.69 20.20 22.31
C VAL A 308 -23.14 20.46 21.85
N ARG A 309 -23.60 19.81 20.78
CA ARG A 309 -24.91 20.07 20.16
C ARG A 309 -25.77 18.82 20.12
N LYS A 310 -27.09 19.03 20.13
CA LYS A 310 -28.07 17.99 19.77
C LYS A 310 -28.22 17.90 18.26
N ASP A 311 -28.75 16.78 17.78
CA ASP A 311 -28.94 16.53 16.34
C ASP A 311 -29.80 17.63 15.67
N ASP A 312 -30.86 18.07 16.33
CA ASP A 312 -31.71 19.17 15.85
C ASP A 312 -30.93 20.48 15.66
N GLU A 313 -30.01 20.78 16.57
CA GLU A 313 -29.17 21.98 16.51
C GLU A 313 -28.06 21.83 15.47
N LEU A 314 -27.51 20.62 15.35
CA LEU A 314 -26.45 20.29 14.40
C LEU A 314 -26.96 20.41 12.95
N SER A 315 -28.18 19.98 12.69
CA SER A 315 -28.85 20.11 11.38
C SER A 315 -28.95 21.58 10.91
N GLN A 316 -29.16 22.51 11.84
CA GLN A 316 -29.26 23.94 11.56
C GLN A 316 -27.88 24.56 11.30
N VAL A 317 -26.84 24.07 11.97
CA VAL A 317 -25.47 24.60 11.87
C VAL A 317 -24.73 24.08 10.64
N LEU A 318 -24.89 22.80 10.30
CA LEU A 318 -24.24 22.17 9.14
C LEU A 318 -24.97 22.50 7.83
N ASN A 319 -25.03 23.80 7.51
CA ASN A 319 -25.57 24.30 6.26
C ASN A 319 -24.47 24.98 5.41
N PRO A 320 -24.65 25.13 4.09
CA PRO A 320 -23.67 25.79 3.24
C PRO A 320 -23.36 27.24 3.64
N LYS A 321 -24.29 27.93 4.31
CA LYS A 321 -24.09 29.30 4.81
C LYS A 321 -23.02 29.36 5.90
N LEU A 322 -22.70 28.25 6.56
CA LEU A 322 -21.60 28.17 7.52
C LEU A 322 -20.26 28.57 6.89
N SER A 323 -20.03 28.24 5.60
CA SER A 323 -18.81 28.61 4.88
C SER A 323 -18.56 30.12 4.88
N SER A 324 -19.61 30.93 4.73
CA SER A 324 -19.52 32.40 4.76
C SER A 324 -19.19 32.98 6.13
N ARG A 325 -19.32 32.19 7.20
CA ARG A 325 -19.01 32.62 8.58
C ARG A 325 -17.62 32.17 9.03
N LEU A 326 -16.93 31.33 8.27
CA LEU A 326 -15.58 30.86 8.59
C LEU A 326 -14.57 31.88 8.08
N THR A 327 -14.22 32.85 8.93
CA THR A 327 -13.29 33.94 8.60
C THR A 327 -11.84 33.68 9.04
N ALA A 328 -11.51 32.49 9.53
CA ALA A 328 -10.13 32.23 9.94
C ALA A 328 -9.20 32.31 8.72
N CYS A 329 -8.15 33.13 8.82
CA CYS A 329 -7.25 33.50 7.72
C CYS A 329 -7.94 34.22 6.54
N SER A 330 -9.05 34.94 6.78
CA SER A 330 -9.64 35.83 5.75
C SER A 330 -8.87 37.14 5.54
N GLU A 331 -7.93 37.42 6.45
CA GLU A 331 -7.05 38.59 6.37
C GLU A 331 -6.02 38.41 5.24
N THR A 332 -5.61 39.54 4.67
CA THR A 332 -4.66 39.55 3.57
C THR A 332 -3.27 39.13 4.06
N PHE A 333 -2.43 38.60 3.16
CA PHE A 333 -1.03 38.25 3.50
C PHE A 333 -0.20 39.43 4.05
N THR A 334 -0.66 40.67 3.87
CA THR A 334 -0.04 41.88 4.42
C THR A 334 -0.35 42.10 5.90
N ASP A 335 -1.40 41.46 6.42
CA ASP A 335 -1.86 41.59 7.81
C ASP A 335 -1.22 40.52 8.73
N TRP A 336 -0.63 39.47 8.15
CA TRP A 336 0.05 38.35 8.81
C TRP A 336 1.57 38.52 8.84
#